data_AF-A0A9R0I0X8-F1
#
_entry.id   AF-A0A9R0I0X8-F1
#
_cell.length_a   1.000
_cell.length_b   1.000
_cell.length_c   1.000
_cell.angle_alpha   90.00
_cell.angle_beta   90.00
_cell.angle_gamma   90.00
#
_symmetry.space_group_name_H-M   'P 1'
#
loop_
_entity.id
_entity.type
_entity.pdbx_description
1 polymer ?
#
loop_
_entity_poly.entity_id
_entity_poly.type
_entity_poly.pdbx_seq_one_letter_code
_entity_poly.pdbx_strand_id
1 'polypeptide(L)'
;MTKLESDVVAYVESYNPKGKEQGAMLIECDGNDANRMMCYSVVRPREYVHSQYVRAVANIYNREWALEYPTNSRRIMLDSSFAYQKLKTRETYAGLLKKWSTPLQKIVSADISVVYVPVVDNGHWWCVAFARKDQKIWFIDNMYTNPASEHYGDVKKL
;
A
#
# COMPACT_ATOMS: atom_id res chain seq x y z
N MET A 1 -23.47 -5.74 7.43
CA MET A 1 -23.18 -4.47 6.75
C MET A 1 -24.14 -3.43 7.30
N THR A 2 -23.63 -2.31 7.81
CA THR A 2 -24.47 -1.21 8.29
C THR A 2 -25.10 -0.46 7.10
N LYS A 3 -26.17 0.32 7.33
CA LYS A 3 -26.79 1.14 6.28
C LYS A 3 -25.78 2.11 5.66
N LEU A 4 -24.94 2.73 6.49
CA LEU A 4 -23.89 3.65 6.05
C LEU A 4 -22.86 2.95 5.15
N GLU A 5 -22.41 1.75 5.51
CA GLU A 5 -21.52 0.96 4.65
C GLU A 5 -22.16 0.66 3.29
N SER A 6 -23.44 0.27 3.28
CA SER A 6 -24.18 0.01 2.04
C SER A 6 -24.30 1.26 1.17
N ASP A 7 -24.51 2.43 1.77
CA ASP A 7 -24.65 3.70 1.03
C ASP A 7 -23.31 4.15 0.42
N VAL A 8 -22.19 3.96 1.13
CA VAL A 8 -20.85 4.27 0.62
C VAL A 8 -20.47 3.33 -0.54
N VAL A 9 -20.70 2.03 -0.39
CA VAL A 9 -20.41 1.07 -1.46
C VAL A 9 -21.25 1.38 -2.70
N ALA A 10 -22.56 1.61 -2.55
CA ALA A 10 -23.43 1.97 -3.68
C ALA A 10 -23.03 3.29 -4.35
N TYR A 11 -22.59 4.28 -3.57
CA TYR A 11 -22.02 5.51 -4.10
C TYR A 11 -20.77 5.25 -4.94
N VAL A 12 -19.82 4.44 -4.45
CA VAL A 12 -18.61 4.12 -5.21
C VAL A 12 -18.95 3.35 -6.48
N GLU A 13 -19.78 2.30 -6.40
CA GLU A 13 -20.13 1.42 -7.52
C GLU A 13 -20.86 2.14 -8.67
N SER A 14 -21.59 3.22 -8.37
CA SER A 14 -22.30 4.01 -9.38
C SER A 14 -21.40 4.97 -10.17
N TYR A 15 -20.09 4.93 -9.96
CA TYR A 15 -19.12 5.71 -10.72
C TYR A 15 -19.12 5.32 -12.21
N ASN A 16 -19.11 6.30 -13.11
CA ASN A 16 -19.04 6.07 -14.55
C ASN A 16 -17.58 6.23 -15.06
N PRO A 17 -16.87 5.14 -15.38
CA PRO A 17 -15.46 5.21 -15.81
C PRO A 17 -15.27 5.88 -17.18
N LYS A 18 -16.34 6.05 -17.97
CA LYS A 18 -16.31 6.80 -19.25
C LYS A 18 -16.54 8.30 -19.05
N GLY A 19 -16.90 8.73 -17.84
CA GLY A 19 -17.10 10.13 -17.49
C GLY A 19 -15.79 10.87 -17.27
N LYS A 20 -15.89 12.20 -17.11
CA LYS A 20 -14.74 13.06 -16.74
C LYS A 20 -14.69 13.40 -15.24
N GLU A 21 -15.79 13.17 -14.52
CA GLU A 21 -15.87 13.48 -13.09
C GLU A 21 -15.01 12.50 -12.30
N GLN A 22 -14.28 13.00 -11.30
CA GLN A 22 -13.51 12.13 -10.40
C GLN A 22 -14.32 11.70 -9.16
N GLY A 23 -15.41 12.43 -8.87
CA GLY A 23 -16.24 12.27 -7.68
C GLY A 23 -15.63 12.85 -6.41
N ALA A 24 -16.35 12.73 -5.30
CA ALA A 24 -15.96 13.28 -4.00
C ALA A 24 -14.76 12.55 -3.38
N MET A 25 -14.08 13.23 -2.46
CA MET A 25 -13.09 12.59 -1.57
C MET A 25 -13.82 11.63 -0.62
N LEU A 26 -13.32 10.41 -0.52
CA LEU A 26 -13.89 9.35 0.33
C LEU A 26 -12.92 8.91 1.42
N ILE A 27 -11.63 8.99 1.15
CA ILE A 27 -10.56 8.76 2.11
C ILE A 27 -9.72 10.02 2.16
N GLU A 28 -9.53 10.56 3.35
CA GLU A 28 -8.61 11.67 3.62
C GLU A 28 -7.67 11.25 4.74
N CYS A 29 -6.37 11.15 4.46
CA CYS A 29 -5.39 10.62 5.42
C CYS A 29 -3.98 11.21 5.20
N ASP A 30 -3.68 12.29 5.93
CA ASP A 30 -2.40 13.00 5.89
C ASP A 30 -1.94 13.39 4.47
N GLY A 31 -2.88 13.78 3.61
CA GLY A 31 -2.61 14.17 2.22
C GLY A 31 -2.41 13.00 1.26
N ASN A 32 -2.49 11.74 1.72
CA ASN A 32 -2.70 10.59 0.85
C ASN A 32 -4.19 10.27 0.81
N ASP A 33 -4.88 11.00 -0.06
CA ASP A 33 -6.33 10.96 -0.12
C ASP A 33 -6.79 10.18 -1.35
N ALA A 34 -7.99 9.58 -1.29
CA ALA A 34 -8.59 8.85 -2.39
C ALA A 34 -10.03 9.31 -2.64
N ASN A 35 -10.31 9.67 -3.89
CA ASN A 35 -11.64 10.05 -4.34
C ASN A 35 -12.43 8.82 -4.84
N ARG A 36 -13.71 9.06 -5.19
CA ARG A 36 -14.62 8.03 -5.71
C ARG A 36 -14.03 7.25 -6.88
N MET A 37 -13.42 7.90 -7.88
CA MET A 37 -12.77 7.21 -9.01
C MET A 37 -11.70 6.24 -8.52
N MET A 38 -10.86 6.68 -7.58
CA MET A 38 -9.77 5.85 -7.07
C MET A 38 -10.30 4.66 -6.27
N CYS A 39 -11.34 4.87 -5.46
CA CYS A 39 -12.01 3.80 -4.69
C CYS A 39 -12.81 2.83 -5.58
N TYR A 40 -13.33 3.29 -6.73
CA TYR A 40 -14.10 2.46 -7.67
C TYR A 40 -13.34 1.20 -8.12
N SER A 41 -12.03 1.34 -8.33
CA SER A 41 -11.15 0.24 -8.73
C SER A 41 -11.09 -0.93 -7.75
N VAL A 42 -11.55 -0.75 -6.51
CA VAL A 42 -11.47 -1.75 -5.44
C VAL A 42 -12.77 -2.55 -5.32
N VAL A 43 -13.91 -1.90 -5.58
CA VAL A 43 -15.23 -2.52 -5.41
C VAL A 43 -15.72 -3.24 -6.66
N ARG A 44 -15.07 -3.03 -7.82
CA ARG A 44 -15.44 -3.66 -9.09
C ARG A 44 -14.56 -4.86 -9.43
N PRO A 45 -15.15 -6.01 -9.78
CA PRO A 45 -14.41 -7.14 -10.32
C PRO A 45 -13.68 -6.75 -11.62
N ARG A 46 -12.42 -7.21 -11.76
CA ARG A 46 -11.56 -7.06 -12.95
C ARG A 46 -11.04 -5.65 -13.24
N GLU A 47 -11.21 -4.71 -12.31
CA GLU A 47 -10.53 -3.42 -12.38
C GLU A 47 -9.14 -3.49 -11.73
N TYR A 48 -8.22 -2.64 -12.19
CA TYR A 48 -6.90 -2.51 -11.58
C TYR A 48 -6.97 -1.54 -10.41
N VAL A 49 -6.63 -2.02 -9.21
CA VAL A 49 -6.60 -1.20 -8.00
C VAL A 49 -5.72 0.03 -8.24
N HIS A 50 -6.28 1.21 -7.97
CA HIS A 50 -5.65 2.48 -8.21
C HIS A 50 -4.51 2.73 -7.21
N SER A 51 -3.34 3.16 -7.68
CA SER A 51 -2.15 3.33 -6.83
C SER A 51 -2.36 4.33 -5.70
N GLN A 52 -3.09 5.41 -5.95
CA GLN A 52 -3.43 6.40 -4.92
C GLN A 52 -4.29 5.81 -3.78
N TYR A 53 -5.19 4.86 -4.09
CA TYR A 53 -5.94 4.14 -3.06
C TYR A 53 -4.99 3.32 -2.17
N VAL A 54 -4.04 2.60 -2.78
CA VAL A 54 -3.05 1.81 -2.03
C VAL A 54 -2.18 2.70 -1.12
N ARG A 55 -1.82 3.90 -1.56
CA ARG A 55 -1.08 4.88 -0.74
C ARG A 55 -1.92 5.36 0.45
N ALA A 56 -3.18 5.71 0.22
CA ALA A 56 -4.10 6.11 1.28
C ALA A 56 -4.29 4.99 2.32
N VAL A 57 -4.45 3.74 1.87
CA VAL A 57 -4.57 2.57 2.74
C VAL A 57 -3.29 2.29 3.51
N ALA A 58 -2.09 2.47 2.93
CA ALA A 58 -0.84 2.33 3.67
C ALA A 58 -0.75 3.33 4.83
N ASN A 59 -1.21 4.57 4.62
CA ASN A 59 -1.31 5.57 5.68
C ASN A 59 -2.32 5.16 6.76
N ILE A 60 -3.54 4.79 6.37
CA ILE A 60 -4.56 4.31 7.32
C ILE A 60 -4.03 3.11 8.11
N TYR A 61 -3.37 2.17 7.44
CA TYR A 61 -2.77 1.02 8.09
C TYR A 61 -1.82 1.48 9.18
N ASN A 62 -0.87 2.37 8.89
CA ASN A 62 0.11 2.80 9.88
C ASN A 62 -0.51 3.64 11.02
N ARG A 63 -1.56 4.42 10.74
CA ARG A 63 -2.18 5.32 11.72
C ARG A 63 -3.17 4.62 12.64
N GLU A 64 -3.98 3.73 12.09
CA GLU A 64 -5.13 3.15 12.80
C GLU A 64 -4.89 1.67 13.05
N TRP A 65 -4.70 0.88 12.00
CA TRP A 65 -4.72 -0.59 12.11
C TRP A 65 -3.43 -1.17 12.71
N ALA A 66 -2.29 -0.54 12.47
CA ALA A 66 -1.01 -0.97 13.00
C ALA A 66 -0.91 -0.75 14.53
N LEU A 67 -1.71 0.17 15.08
CA LEU A 67 -1.76 0.43 16.52
C LEU A 67 -2.42 -0.70 17.32
N GLU A 68 -3.21 -1.55 16.66
CA GLU A 68 -3.81 -2.74 17.28
C GLU A 68 -2.75 -3.81 17.64
N TYR A 69 -1.56 -3.72 17.02
CA TYR A 69 -0.46 -4.62 17.35
C TYR A 69 0.29 -4.13 18.60
N PRO A 70 0.73 -5.06 19.48
CA PRO A 70 1.56 -4.71 20.63
C PRO A 70 2.76 -3.86 20.23
N THR A 71 3.16 -2.92 21.08
CA THR A 71 4.24 -1.96 20.79
C THR A 71 5.54 -2.65 20.38
N ASN A 72 5.89 -3.77 21.02
CA ASN A 72 7.07 -4.58 20.72
C ASN A 72 6.93 -5.45 19.46
N SER A 73 5.82 -5.34 18.72
CA SER A 73 5.53 -6.08 17.50
C SER A 73 4.91 -5.19 16.44
N ARG A 74 5.34 -3.94 16.39
CA ARG A 74 4.85 -2.95 15.43
C ARG A 74 5.04 -3.45 14.00
N ARG A 75 4.05 -3.19 13.16
CA ARG A 75 4.06 -3.51 11.74
C ARG A 75 3.93 -2.21 10.97
N ILE A 76 4.67 -2.08 9.87
CA ILE A 76 4.70 -0.87 9.06
C ILE A 76 4.38 -1.25 7.63
N MET A 77 3.58 -0.44 6.96
CA MET A 77 3.34 -0.54 5.52
C MET A 77 3.88 0.70 4.83
N LEU A 78 4.87 0.55 3.95
CA LEU A 78 5.30 1.65 3.09
C LEU A 78 4.25 1.92 2.02
N ASP A 79 4.16 3.15 1.55
CA ASP A 79 3.31 3.45 0.40
C ASP A 79 3.91 2.89 -0.89
N SER A 80 3.06 2.64 -1.89
CA SER A 80 3.45 2.02 -3.16
C SER A 80 4.43 2.85 -3.99
N SER A 81 4.57 4.15 -3.71
CA SER A 81 5.54 4.99 -4.42
C SER A 81 6.97 4.78 -3.96
N PHE A 82 7.21 4.20 -2.77
CA PHE A 82 8.56 3.81 -2.36
C PHE A 82 9.19 2.83 -3.34
N ALA A 83 8.51 1.69 -3.58
CA ALA A 83 9.00 0.66 -4.48
C ALA A 83 9.09 1.16 -5.92
N TYR A 84 8.08 1.92 -6.37
CA TYR A 84 8.11 2.53 -7.71
C TYR A 84 9.35 3.42 -7.90
N GLN A 85 9.65 4.30 -6.95
CA GLN A 85 10.81 5.18 -7.03
C GLN A 85 12.11 4.36 -7.00
N LYS A 86 12.23 3.41 -6.06
CA LYS A 86 13.44 2.59 -5.93
C LYS A 86 13.72 1.71 -7.17
N LEU A 87 12.69 1.14 -7.78
CA LEU A 87 12.82 0.19 -8.89
C LEU A 87 12.86 0.87 -10.26
N LYS A 88 12.12 1.97 -10.45
CA LYS A 88 11.95 2.60 -11.77
C LYS A 88 12.66 3.93 -11.92
N THR A 89 13.03 4.59 -10.83
CA THR A 89 13.76 5.87 -10.89
C THR A 89 15.19 5.69 -10.42
N ARG A 90 16.13 6.50 -10.91
CA ARG A 90 17.53 6.49 -10.43
C ARG A 90 17.69 7.19 -9.07
N GLU A 91 16.63 7.22 -8.26
CA GLU A 91 16.63 7.90 -6.98
C GLU A 91 17.64 7.24 -6.02
N THR A 92 18.40 8.07 -5.32
CA THR A 92 19.41 7.56 -4.39
C THR A 92 18.75 7.04 -3.12
N TYR A 93 19.38 6.06 -2.47
CA TYR A 93 18.91 5.55 -1.18
C TYR A 93 18.74 6.67 -0.14
N ALA A 94 19.64 7.66 -0.12
CA ALA A 94 19.57 8.80 0.80
C ALA A 94 18.31 9.67 0.56
N GLY A 95 17.96 9.91 -0.70
CA GLY A 95 16.75 10.66 -1.07
C GLY A 95 15.47 9.94 -0.63
N LEU A 96 15.41 8.63 -0.86
CA LEU A 96 14.30 7.79 -0.40
C LEU A 96 14.24 7.73 1.13
N LEU A 97 15.37 7.53 1.79
CA LEU A 97 15.41 7.48 3.25
C LEU A 97 14.86 8.77 3.84
N LYS A 98 15.24 9.94 3.32
CA LYS A 98 14.72 11.22 3.83
C LYS A 98 13.19 11.29 3.78
N LYS A 99 12.56 10.85 2.68
CA LYS A 99 11.11 10.95 2.51
C LYS A 99 10.32 9.91 3.30
N TRP A 100 10.76 8.65 3.28
CA TRP A 100 10.02 7.54 3.91
C TRP A 100 10.44 7.23 5.35
N SER A 101 11.58 7.75 5.82
CA SER A 101 11.97 7.60 7.23
C SER A 101 11.32 8.64 8.16
N THR A 102 10.87 9.80 7.66
CA THR A 102 10.27 10.84 8.50
C THR A 102 9.11 10.32 9.37
N PRO A 103 8.14 9.57 8.83
CA PRO A 103 7.07 8.97 9.65
C PRO A 103 7.60 7.93 10.66
N LEU A 104 8.77 7.35 10.39
CA LEU A 104 9.39 6.29 11.19
C LEU A 104 10.36 6.81 12.26
N GLN A 105 10.66 8.11 12.29
CA GLN A 105 11.68 8.69 13.18
C GLN A 105 11.43 8.45 14.67
N LYS A 106 10.16 8.27 15.06
CA LYS A 106 9.76 8.00 16.46
C LYS A 106 9.64 6.51 16.77
N ILE A 107 9.97 5.63 15.83
CA ILE A 107 9.83 4.18 15.97
C ILE A 107 11.20 3.58 16.24
N VAL A 108 11.33 2.88 17.37
CA VAL A 108 12.55 2.12 17.68
C VAL A 108 12.62 0.93 16.72
N SER A 109 13.74 0.76 16.03
CA SER A 109 13.87 -0.31 15.04
C SER A 109 13.65 -1.69 15.65
N ALA A 110 14.05 -1.93 16.90
CA ALA A 110 13.82 -3.19 17.62
C ALA A 110 12.33 -3.56 17.78
N ASP A 111 11.43 -2.56 17.76
CA ASP A 111 9.99 -2.76 17.91
C ASP A 111 9.31 -3.17 16.59
N ILE A 112 10.01 -3.03 15.46
CA ILE A 112 9.48 -3.35 14.13
C ILE A 112 9.58 -4.85 13.87
N SER A 113 8.43 -5.51 13.82
CA SER A 113 8.31 -6.93 13.50
C SER A 113 8.25 -7.21 12.00
N VAL A 114 7.48 -6.42 11.24
CA VAL A 114 7.26 -6.62 9.80
C VAL A 114 7.21 -5.27 9.09
N VAL A 115 7.87 -5.18 7.94
CA VAL A 115 7.75 -4.06 7.00
C VAL A 115 7.14 -4.58 5.70
N TYR A 116 5.93 -4.14 5.38
CA TYR A 116 5.24 -4.42 4.13
C TYR A 116 5.59 -3.35 3.09
N VAL A 117 5.92 -3.79 1.87
CA VAL A 117 6.22 -2.93 0.74
C VAL A 117 5.33 -3.35 -0.43
N PRO A 118 4.23 -2.65 -0.68
CA PRO A 118 3.40 -2.84 -1.86
C PRO A 118 4.20 -2.43 -3.10
N VAL A 119 4.14 -3.27 -4.13
CA VAL A 119 4.80 -3.05 -5.40
C VAL A 119 3.76 -3.15 -6.51
N VAL A 120 3.79 -2.19 -7.42
CA VAL A 120 3.07 -2.30 -8.69
C VAL A 120 4.08 -2.26 -9.81
N ASP A 121 4.07 -3.30 -10.64
CA ASP A 121 4.83 -3.33 -11.88
C ASP A 121 3.97 -3.90 -13.02
N ASN A 122 4.02 -3.26 -14.18
CA ASN A 122 3.24 -3.64 -15.37
C ASN A 122 1.74 -3.93 -15.09
N GLY A 123 1.13 -3.13 -14.21
CA GLY A 123 -0.28 -3.27 -13.83
C GLY A 123 -0.57 -4.42 -12.85
N HIS A 124 0.44 -5.17 -12.42
CA HIS A 124 0.30 -6.23 -11.43
C HIS A 124 0.71 -5.74 -10.03
N TRP A 125 -0.17 -5.96 -9.06
CA TRP A 125 0.09 -5.66 -7.65
C TRP A 125 0.59 -6.90 -6.93
N TRP A 126 1.70 -6.73 -6.23
CA TRP A 126 2.22 -7.72 -5.30
C TRP A 126 2.81 -7.02 -4.07
N CYS A 127 3.16 -7.76 -3.04
CA CYS A 127 3.76 -7.20 -1.85
C CYS A 127 4.92 -8.07 -1.35
N VAL A 128 6.04 -7.43 -1.01
CA VAL A 128 7.08 -8.07 -0.21
C VAL A 128 6.93 -7.63 1.24
N ALA A 129 7.05 -8.58 2.18
CA ALA A 129 7.08 -8.29 3.60
C ALA A 129 8.39 -8.79 4.22
N PHE A 130 9.11 -7.90 4.89
CA PHE A 130 10.33 -8.23 5.63
C PHE A 130 9.97 -8.54 7.09
N ALA A 131 9.76 -9.82 7.39
CA ALA A 131 9.42 -10.31 8.72
C ALA A 131 10.70 -10.50 9.55
N ARG A 132 11.11 -9.43 10.24
CA ARG A 132 12.40 -9.36 10.94
C ARG A 132 12.54 -10.36 12.07
N LYS A 133 11.48 -10.55 12.87
CA LYS A 133 11.50 -11.49 14.01
C LYS A 133 11.69 -12.93 13.55
N ASP A 134 11.08 -13.29 12.42
CA ASP A 134 11.14 -14.64 11.87
C ASP A 134 12.32 -14.84 10.92
N GLN A 135 13.11 -13.79 10.65
CA GLN A 135 14.17 -13.75 9.64
C GLN A 135 13.71 -14.26 8.27
N LYS A 136 12.49 -13.89 7.88
CA LYS A 136 11.85 -14.32 6.63
C LYS A 136 11.48 -13.15 5.74
N ILE A 137 11.49 -13.42 4.44
CA ILE A 137 10.89 -12.55 3.42
C ILE A 137 9.64 -13.27 2.92
N TRP A 138 8.49 -12.63 3.04
CA TRP A 138 7.23 -13.14 2.47
C TRP A 138 6.96 -12.45 1.15
N PHE A 139 6.65 -13.24 0.14
CA PHE A 139 6.18 -12.78 -1.15
C PHE A 139 4.68 -13.04 -1.20
N ILE A 140 3.91 -11.96 -1.23
CA ILE A 140 2.45 -11.98 -1.23
C ILE A 140 2.00 -11.59 -2.63
N ASP A 141 1.67 -12.60 -3.42
CA ASP A 141 1.28 -12.46 -4.81
C ASP A 141 0.28 -13.56 -5.15
N ASN A 142 -0.83 -13.20 -5.78
CA ASN A 142 -1.91 -14.11 -6.14
C ASN A 142 -1.85 -14.58 -7.61
N MET A 143 -0.92 -14.07 -8.42
CA MET A 143 -0.79 -14.36 -9.84
C MET A 143 0.17 -15.52 -10.09
N TYR A 144 1.29 -15.58 -9.36
CA TYR A 144 2.34 -16.56 -9.60
C TYR A 144 2.27 -17.73 -8.61
N THR A 145 2.55 -18.94 -9.10
CA THR A 145 2.65 -20.16 -8.28
C THR A 145 3.90 -20.17 -7.40
N ASN A 146 4.98 -19.51 -7.84
CA ASN A 146 6.20 -19.31 -7.05
C ASN A 146 6.63 -17.83 -7.06
N PRO A 147 5.96 -16.97 -6.27
CA PRO A 147 6.25 -15.53 -6.23
C PRO A 147 7.69 -15.19 -5.85
N ALA A 148 8.34 -16.02 -5.04
CA ALA A 148 9.72 -15.79 -4.63
C ALA A 148 10.67 -15.88 -5.83
N SER A 149 10.50 -16.86 -6.72
CA SER A 149 11.34 -17.00 -7.92
C SER A 149 11.17 -15.82 -8.88
N GLU A 150 9.94 -15.35 -9.07
CA GLU A 150 9.62 -14.25 -9.98
C GLU A 150 10.20 -12.92 -9.49
N HIS A 151 10.07 -12.62 -8.20
CA HIS A 151 10.35 -11.29 -7.65
C HIS A 151 11.70 -11.15 -6.97
N TYR A 152 12.48 -12.23 -6.84
CA TYR A 152 13.75 -12.21 -6.13
C TYR A 152 14.73 -11.15 -6.66
N GLY A 153 14.75 -10.97 -7.99
CA GLY A 153 15.58 -9.97 -8.66
C GLY A 153 15.21 -8.54 -8.28
N ASP A 154 13.94 -8.25 -8.04
CA ASP A 154 13.46 -6.92 -7.67
C ASP A 154 13.65 -6.66 -6.18
N VAL A 155 13.45 -7.66 -5.32
CA VAL A 155 13.73 -7.52 -3.88
C VAL A 155 15.20 -7.20 -3.62
N LYS A 156 16.14 -7.73 -4.41
CA LYS A 156 17.57 -7.36 -4.30
C LYS A 156 17.86 -5.89 -4.59
N LYS A 157 16.96 -5.21 -5.30
CA LYS A 157 17.12 -3.80 -5.66
C LYS A 157 16.46 -2.87 -4.64
N LEU A 158 15.56 -3.39 -3.79
CA LEU A 158 14.88 -2.63 -2.72
C LEU A 158 15.83 -2.35 -1.56
#